data_AF-A0A5B7IHT9-F1
#
_entry.id   AF-A0A5B7IHT9-F1
#
_cell.length_a   1.000
_cell.length_b   1.000
_cell.length_c   1.000
_cell.angle_alpha   90.00
_cell.angle_beta   90.00
_cell.angle_gamma   90.00
#
_symmetry.space_group_name_H-M   'P 1'
#
loop_
_entity.id
_entity.type
_entity.pdbx_description
1 polymer ?
#
loop_
_entity_poly.entity_id
_entity_poly.type
_entity_poly.pdbx_seq_one_letter_code
_entity_poly.pdbx_strand_id
1 'polypeptide(L)'
;MSLDAESQEDELLALASIYEESFTSIEAEAEAEVDGSSTTHGGVLIIHLDLPPDFTLLSRPTKNTGEAIEERHQVEYLPPIHLHFTFPTTYPSQHPPCFTLSCKWLNRTQYSS
;
A
#
# COMPACT_ATOMS: atom_id res chain seq x y z
N MET A 1 23.90 -4.07 -15.01
CA MET A 1 22.43 -4.09 -14.84
C MET A 1 21.96 -5.49 -15.21
N SER A 2 21.17 -6.14 -14.34
CA SER A 2 20.51 -7.42 -14.67
C SER A 2 19.24 -7.14 -15.47
N LEU A 3 18.73 -8.16 -16.19
CA LEU A 3 17.43 -8.07 -16.88
C LEU A 3 16.29 -7.75 -15.90
N ASP A 4 16.39 -8.29 -14.68
CA ASP A 4 15.47 -8.02 -13.58
C ASP A 4 15.49 -6.55 -13.16
N ALA A 5 16.67 -5.92 -13.07
CA ALA A 5 16.79 -4.51 -12.72
C ALA A 5 16.22 -3.59 -13.81
N GLU A 6 16.49 -3.87 -15.08
CA GLU A 6 15.91 -3.14 -16.22
C GLU A 6 14.37 -3.25 -16.21
N SER A 7 13.86 -4.44 -15.97
CA SER A 7 12.41 -4.68 -15.87
C SER A 7 11.76 -3.92 -14.70
N GLN A 8 12.46 -3.81 -13.56
CA GLN A 8 11.99 -3.04 -12.40
C GLN A 8 11.90 -1.54 -12.71
N GLU A 9 12.93 -0.99 -13.35
CA GLU A 9 12.96 0.42 -13.75
C GLU A 9 11.85 0.74 -14.76
N ASP A 10 11.69 -0.11 -15.78
CA ASP A 10 10.63 0.01 -16.79
C ASP A 10 9.23 -0.03 -16.15
N GLU A 11 9.02 -0.91 -15.17
CA GLU A 11 7.74 -0.99 -14.45
C GLU A 11 7.46 0.27 -13.63
N LEU A 12 8.44 0.81 -12.89
CA LEU A 12 8.25 2.06 -12.12
C LEU A 12 7.94 3.24 -13.04
N LEU A 13 8.59 3.33 -14.20
CA LEU A 13 8.31 4.36 -15.20
C LEU A 13 6.89 4.22 -15.77
N ALA A 14 6.47 2.99 -16.08
CA ALA A 14 5.11 2.71 -16.52
C ALA A 14 4.08 3.09 -15.45
N LEU A 15 4.31 2.73 -14.19
CA LEU A 15 3.43 3.07 -13.07
C LEU A 15 3.33 4.59 -12.86
N ALA A 16 4.45 5.31 -12.94
CA ALA A 16 4.46 6.77 -12.87
C ALA A 16 3.67 7.42 -14.02
N SER A 17 3.70 6.83 -15.22
CA SER A 17 2.91 7.31 -16.36
C SER A 17 1.43 6.96 -16.26
N ILE A 18 1.06 5.82 -15.67
CA ILE A 18 -0.33 5.37 -15.58
C ILE A 18 -1.07 6.08 -14.46
N TYR A 19 -0.42 6.22 -13.30
CA TYR A 19 -1.05 6.70 -12.08
C TYR A 19 -0.70 8.15 -11.73
N GLU A 20 0.29 8.73 -12.40
CA GLU A 20 0.66 10.14 -12.29
C GLU A 20 0.77 10.58 -10.82
N GLU A 21 -0.07 11.51 -10.38
CA GLU A 21 -0.08 12.07 -9.02
C GLU A 21 -0.44 11.06 -7.92
N SER A 22 -1.07 9.93 -8.29
CA SER A 22 -1.44 8.88 -7.34
C SER A 22 -0.30 7.90 -7.06
N PHE A 23 0.86 8.06 -7.69
CA PHE A 23 2.02 7.18 -7.51
C PHE A 23 3.28 7.94 -7.12
N THR A 24 4.07 7.37 -6.23
CA THR A 24 5.40 7.87 -5.86
C THR A 24 6.37 6.71 -5.82
N SER A 25 7.44 6.77 -6.62
CA SER A 25 8.55 5.82 -6.52
C SER A 25 9.32 6.05 -5.23
N ILE A 26 9.77 4.97 -4.61
CA ILE A 26 10.68 5.00 -3.47
C ILE A 26 12.01 4.46 -3.96
N GLU A 27 13.02 5.32 -3.94
CA GLU A 27 14.41 4.94 -4.10
C GLU A 27 15.03 5.00 -2.70
N ALA A 28 15.39 3.85 -2.13
CA ALA A 28 16.15 3.85 -0.90
C ALA A 28 17.55 4.45 -1.18
N GLU A 29 17.82 5.63 -0.63
CA GLU A 29 19.19 6.18 -0.57
C GLU A 29 20.06 5.14 0.15
N ALA A 30 21.09 4.66 -0.53
CA ALA A 30 21.98 3.63 -0.01
C ALA A 30 22.70 4.12 1.27
N GLU A 31 22.10 3.88 2.43
CA GLU A 31 22.81 4.01 3.70
C GLU A 31 23.87 2.90 3.78
N ALA A 32 25.11 3.29 3.43
CA ALA A 32 26.38 2.60 3.67
C ALA A 32 26.36 1.07 3.50
N GLU A 33 26.69 0.65 2.28
CA GLU A 33 27.07 -0.70 1.91
C GLU A 33 28.03 -1.35 2.92
N VAL A 34 27.54 -2.33 3.69
CA VAL A 34 28.40 -3.30 4.38
C VAL A 34 28.29 -4.70 3.74
N ASP A 35 27.27 -4.96 2.93
CA ASP A 35 27.06 -6.30 2.34
C ASP A 35 26.32 -6.31 1.00
N GLY A 36 26.67 -5.41 0.06
CA GLY A 36 26.41 -5.55 -1.40
C GLY A 36 24.98 -5.87 -1.90
N SER A 37 23.96 -5.83 -1.05
CA SER A 37 22.63 -6.36 -1.33
C SER A 37 21.60 -5.65 -0.46
N SER A 38 20.96 -4.62 -0.99
CA SER A 38 19.54 -4.27 -0.75
C SER A 38 19.26 -2.80 -1.06
N THR A 39 19.42 -2.37 -2.30
CA THR A 39 18.67 -1.20 -2.78
C THR A 39 17.22 -1.64 -2.93
N THR A 40 16.38 -1.26 -1.98
CA THR A 40 14.95 -1.53 -2.03
C THR A 40 14.31 -0.58 -3.05
N HIS A 41 14.08 -1.07 -4.26
CA HIS A 41 13.32 -0.36 -5.29
C HIS A 41 11.83 -0.62 -5.07
N GLY A 42 10.97 0.36 -5.30
CA GLY A 42 9.53 0.17 -5.11
C GLY A 42 8.75 1.47 -5.23
N GLY A 43 7.56 1.49 -4.63
CA GLY A 43 6.72 2.67 -4.67
C GLY A 43 5.52 2.61 -3.75
N VAL A 44 4.77 3.71 -3.76
CA VAL A 44 3.51 3.88 -3.05
C VAL A 44 2.45 4.31 -4.03
N LEU A 45 1.32 3.60 -4.03
CA LEU A 45 0.11 3.97 -4.75
C LEU A 45 -0.93 4.47 -3.76
N ILE A 46 -1.48 5.66 -4.02
CA ILE A 46 -2.54 6.31 -3.25
C ILE A 46 -3.87 6.00 -3.93
N ILE A 47 -4.72 5.22 -3.26
CA ILE A 47 -5.99 4.74 -3.79
C ILE A 47 -7.13 5.48 -3.11
N HIS A 48 -7.88 6.24 -3.91
CA HIS A 48 -9.13 6.87 -3.51
C HIS A 48 -10.29 5.96 -3.90
N LEU A 49 -11.24 5.77 -2.99
CA LEU A 49 -12.41 4.94 -3.24
C LEU A 49 -13.63 5.81 -3.51
N ASP A 50 -14.32 5.49 -4.60
CA ASP A 50 -15.66 6.00 -4.85
C ASP A 50 -16.66 5.22 -3.99
N LEU A 51 -17.29 5.92 -3.05
CA LEU A 51 -18.25 5.29 -2.14
C LEU A 51 -19.63 5.22 -2.79
N PRO A 52 -20.36 4.11 -2.58
CA PRO A 52 -21.77 4.07 -2.94
C PRO A 52 -22.56 5.07 -2.07
N PRO A 53 -23.75 5.49 -2.54
CA PRO A 53 -24.69 6.24 -1.71
C PRO A 53 -24.96 5.48 -0.40
N ASP A 54 -25.11 6.23 0.70
CA ASP A 54 -25.41 5.69 2.04
C ASP A 54 -24.36 4.75 2.65
N PHE A 55 -23.10 4.87 2.21
CA PHE A 55 -21.99 4.14 2.83
C PHE A 55 -21.87 4.46 4.33
N THR A 56 -21.80 3.42 5.16
CA THR A 56 -21.80 3.54 6.62
C THR A 56 -20.63 2.77 7.24
N LEU A 57 -19.82 3.47 8.03
CA LEU A 57 -18.80 2.87 8.88
C LEU A 57 -19.40 2.39 10.20
N LEU A 58 -19.00 1.20 10.63
CA LEU A 58 -19.30 0.65 11.95
C LEU A 58 -18.08 0.82 12.85
N SER A 59 -18.23 1.58 13.92
CA SER A 59 -17.20 1.70 14.95
C SER A 59 -17.65 0.96 16.21
N ARG A 60 -16.74 0.17 16.79
CA ARG A 60 -16.97 -0.54 18.06
C ARG A 60 -15.94 -0.05 19.08
N PRO A 61 -16.24 1.00 19.86
CA PRO A 61 -15.34 1.46 20.91
C PRO A 61 -15.20 0.38 21.99
N THR A 62 -13.97 -0.03 22.27
CA THR A 62 -13.66 -0.94 23.38
C THR A 62 -13.69 -0.16 24.70
N LYS A 63 -14.88 0.11 25.25
CA LYS A 63 -14.98 0.62 26.62
C LYS A 63 -14.82 -0.57 27.58
N ASN A 64 -13.98 -0.42 28.62
CA ASN A 64 -13.71 -1.44 29.66
C ASN A 64 -14.93 -1.86 30.51
N THR A 65 -16.13 -1.40 30.17
CA THR A 65 -17.38 -1.65 30.88
C THR A 65 -18.37 -2.34 29.96
N GLY A 66 -18.25 -3.67 29.83
CA GLY A 66 -19.32 -4.66 29.60
C GLY A 66 -20.23 -4.59 28.36
N GLU A 67 -20.49 -3.43 27.77
CA GLU A 67 -21.45 -3.23 26.69
C GLU A 67 -20.76 -2.48 25.55
N ALA A 68 -20.37 -3.22 24.51
CA ALA A 68 -19.86 -2.64 23.28
C ALA A 68 -21.04 -2.10 22.46
N ILE A 69 -21.29 -0.80 22.55
CA ILE A 69 -22.28 -0.12 21.68
C ILE A 69 -21.63 0.05 20.31
N GLU A 70 -22.25 -0.51 19.27
CA GLU A 70 -21.84 -0.26 17.89
C GLU A 70 -22.40 1.09 17.42
N GLU A 71 -21.52 1.97 16.97
CA GLU A 71 -21.91 3.25 16.39
C GLU A 71 -21.82 3.18 14.86
N ARG A 72 -22.84 3.73 14.20
CA ARG A 72 -22.93 3.82 12.73
C ARG A 72 -22.67 5.24 12.31
N HIS A 73 -21.73 5.43 11.39
CA HIS A 73 -21.39 6.73 10.84
C HIS A 73 -21.56 6.68 9.32
N GLN A 74 -22.54 7.42 8.81
CA GLN A 74 -22.64 7.63 7.38
C GLN A 74 -21.51 8.55 6.94
N VAL A 75 -20.76 8.15 5.92
CA VAL A 75 -19.63 8.92 5.40
C VAL A 75 -19.71 9.03 3.88
N GLU A 76 -19.40 10.21 3.37
CA GLU A 76 -19.34 10.48 1.94
C GLU A 76 -17.93 10.31 1.38
N TYR A 77 -16.91 10.42 2.24
CA TYR A 77 -15.50 10.33 1.86
C TYR A 77 -14.73 9.48 2.87
N LEU A 78 -13.81 8.67 2.35
CA LEU A 78 -12.86 7.90 3.16
C LEU A 78 -11.43 8.42 2.94
N PRO A 79 -10.58 8.41 3.98
CA PRO A 79 -9.15 8.59 3.80
C PRO A 79 -8.60 7.58 2.78
N PRO A 80 -7.64 7.98 1.93
CA PRO A 80 -7.08 7.09 0.92
C PRO A 80 -6.36 5.89 1.52
N ILE A 81 -6.35 4.80 0.76
CA ILE A 81 -5.56 3.61 1.06
C ILE A 81 -4.18 3.78 0.43
N HIS A 82 -3.12 3.47 1.17
CA HIS A 82 -1.77 3.49 0.63
C HIS A 82 -1.30 2.05 0.41
N LEU A 83 -1.02 1.70 -0.84
CA LEU A 83 -0.39 0.44 -1.21
C LEU A 83 1.10 0.68 -1.39
N HIS A 84 1.88 0.22 -0.43
CA HIS A 84 3.33 0.19 -0.52
C HIS A 84 3.75 -1.12 -1.17
N PHE A 85 4.75 -1.07 -2.03
CA PHE A 85 5.40 -2.26 -2.54
C PHE A 85 6.90 -2.09 -2.68
N THR A 86 7.61 -3.21 -2.59
CA THR A 86 9.05 -3.27 -2.82
C THR A 86 9.40 -4.45 -3.70
N PHE A 87 10.38 -4.27 -4.57
CA PHE A 87 10.91 -5.29 -5.46
C PHE A 87 12.12 -5.97 -4.82
N PRO A 88 12.11 -7.31 -4.71
CA PRO A 88 13.35 -8.03 -4.46
C PRO A 88 14.27 -7.93 -5.67
N THR A 89 15.58 -8.08 -5.46
CA THR A 89 16.60 -8.05 -6.53
C THR A 89 16.42 -9.12 -7.61
N THR A 90 15.54 -10.09 -7.37
CA THR A 90 15.22 -11.22 -8.25
C THR A 90 13.83 -11.13 -8.86
N TYR A 91 13.12 -10.01 -8.71
CA TYR A 91 11.90 -9.72 -9.44
C TYR A 91 12.25 -9.17 -10.84
N PRO A 92 11.52 -9.55 -11.91
CA PRO A 92 10.36 -10.43 -11.93
C PRO A 92 10.66 -11.93 -12.05
N SER A 93 11.93 -12.33 -12.20
CA SER A 93 12.27 -13.70 -12.60
C SER A 93 11.98 -14.80 -11.58
N GLN A 94 12.14 -14.56 -10.27
CA GLN A 94 12.06 -15.59 -9.23
C GLN A 94 11.06 -15.29 -8.13
N HIS A 95 11.01 -14.05 -7.64
CA HIS A 95 10.19 -13.68 -6.49
C HIS A 95 9.25 -12.53 -6.83
N PRO A 96 8.01 -12.54 -6.32
CA PRO A 96 7.07 -11.45 -6.52
C PRO A 96 7.44 -10.21 -5.66
N PRO A 97 6.84 -9.04 -5.93
CA PRO A 97 6.97 -7.88 -5.07
C PRO A 97 6.36 -8.13 -3.69
N CYS A 98 6.89 -7.46 -2.67
CA CYS A 98 6.33 -7.46 -1.33
C CYS A 98 5.34 -6.31 -1.20
N PHE A 99 4.07 -6.60 -0.89
CA PHE A 99 3.02 -5.58 -0.76
C PHE A 99 2.62 -5.33 0.69
N THR A 100 2.39 -4.07 1.05
CA THR A 100 1.86 -3.64 2.34
C THR A 100 0.75 -2.63 2.13
N LEU A 101 -0.45 -2.92 2.65
CA LEU A 101 -1.59 -2.02 2.59
C LEU A 101 -1.76 -1.26 3.91
N SER A 102 -1.81 0.06 3.82
CA SER A 102 -1.99 0.95 4.97
C SER A 102 -3.31 1.71 4.84
N CYS A 103 -4.21 1.52 5.81
CA CYS A 103 -5.51 2.18 5.85
C CYS A 103 -6.01 2.33 7.29
N LYS A 104 -6.63 3.48 7.60
CA LYS A 104 -7.11 3.81 8.97
C LYS A 104 -8.48 3.24 9.31
N TRP A 105 -9.29 2.92 8.31
CA TRP A 105 -10.70 2.60 8.48
C TRP A 105 -11.04 1.14 8.13
N LEU A 106 -10.09 0.38 7.56
CA LEU A 106 -10.24 -1.05 7.33
C LEU A 106 -9.87 -1.85 8.58
N ASN A 107 -10.68 -2.85 8.89
CA ASN A 107 -10.43 -3.81 9.97
C ASN A 107 -9.72 -5.07 9.44
N ARG A 108 -8.97 -5.77 10.30
CA ARG A 108 -8.18 -6.97 9.94
C ARG A 108 -8.97 -8.03 9.16
N THR A 109 -10.25 -8.23 9.49
CA THR A 109 -11.13 -9.18 8.80
C THR A 109 -11.43 -8.80 7.36
N GLN A 110 -11.33 -7.51 7.00
CA GLN A 110 -11.47 -7.03 5.62
C GLN A 110 -10.17 -7.18 4.81
N TYR A 111 -9.02 -7.40 5.48
CA TYR A 111 -7.74 -7.70 4.82
C TYR A 111 -7.55 -9.19 4.53
N SER A 112 -8.10 -10.07 5.36
CA SER A 112 -7.95 -11.53 5.21
C SER A 112 -9.16 -12.12 4.49
N SER A 113 -9.07 -12.27 3.17
CA SER A 113 -9.93 -13.19 2.43
C SER A 113 -9.31 -14.58 2.33
#